data_AF-A0A7C1EJ50-F1
#
_entry.id   AF-A0A7C1EJ50-F1
#
_cell.length_a   1.000
_cell.length_b   1.000
_cell.length_c   1.000
_cell.angle_alpha   90.00
_cell.angle_beta   90.00
_cell.angle_gamma   90.00
#
_symmetry.space_group_name_H-M   'P 1'
#
loop_
_entity.id
_entity.type
_entity.pdbx_description
1 polymer ?
#
loop_
_entity_poly.entity_id
_entity_poly.type
_entity_poly.pdbx_seq_one_letter_code
_entity_poly.pdbx_strand_id
1 'polypeptide(L)'
;MYQGVSVEIVGYYHCCDVLHENQQTLVSRSDWVIADAGGAIYVNGLAPAGLTSASLADTCTMRCLSATVNCIEQSNIVYLSAERIEIWTSKPLFKI
;
A
#
# COMPACT_ATOMS: atom_id res chain seq x y z
N MET A 1 2.23 16.80 -14.43
CA MET A 1 1.14 16.16 -13.67
C MET A 1 1.28 14.66 -13.87
N TYR A 2 1.33 13.84 -12.81
CA TYR A 2 1.65 12.41 -12.88
C TYR A 2 0.41 11.50 -13.00
N GLN A 3 -0.78 12.06 -13.19
CA GLN A 3 -2.00 11.28 -13.34
C GLN A 3 -1.92 10.35 -14.56
N GLY A 4 -2.32 9.09 -14.39
CA GLY A 4 -2.27 8.05 -15.41
C GLY A 4 -0.89 7.42 -15.62
N VAL A 5 0.13 7.84 -14.86
CA VAL A 5 1.48 7.27 -14.95
C VAL A 5 1.55 5.98 -14.14
N SER A 6 2.06 4.92 -14.76
CA SER A 6 2.40 3.67 -14.08
C SER A 6 3.73 3.80 -13.34
N VAL A 7 3.77 3.30 -12.11
CA VAL A 7 4.94 3.36 -11.22
C VAL A 7 5.19 2.00 -10.57
N GLU A 8 6.46 1.75 -10.25
CA GLU A 8 6.87 0.67 -9.37
C GLU A 8 7.38 1.26 -8.06
N ILE A 9 6.85 0.78 -6.94
CA ILE A 9 7.19 1.26 -5.60
C ILE A 9 7.55 0.07 -4.74
N VAL A 10 8.68 0.18 -4.06
CA VAL A 10 9.03 -0.72 -2.97
C VAL A 10 8.82 0.02 -1.67
N GLY A 11 7.99 -0.55 -0.81
CA GLY A 11 7.71 0.06 0.48
C GLY A 11 7.13 -0.95 1.46
N TYR A 12 6.77 -0.44 2.61
CA TYR A 12 6.19 -1.19 3.70
C TYR A 12 4.67 -1.08 3.67
N TYR A 13 4.01 -2.20 3.88
CA TYR A 13 2.57 -2.23 4.12
C TYR A 13 2.24 -1.54 5.44
N HIS A 14 1.36 -0.55 5.39
CA HIS A 14 0.74 0.06 6.55
C HIS A 14 -0.76 -0.23 6.49
N CYS A 15 -1.25 -0.91 7.52
CA CYS A 15 -2.67 -1.17 7.66
C CYS A 15 -3.43 0.06 8.15
N CYS A 16 -4.71 0.12 7.76
CA CYS A 16 -5.61 1.23 8.01
C CYS A 16 -6.47 1.04 9.27
N ASP A 17 -6.40 -0.11 9.96
CA ASP A 17 -7.25 -0.43 11.12
C ASP A 17 -6.50 -1.18 12.25
N VAL A 18 -5.26 -0.76 12.51
CA VAL A 18 -4.41 -1.32 13.58
C VAL A 18 -5.10 -1.30 14.95
N LEU A 19 -5.80 -0.21 15.23
CA LEU A 19 -6.42 0.05 16.53
C LEU A 19 -7.86 -0.51 16.63
N HIS A 20 -8.34 -1.20 15.58
CA HIS A 20 -9.73 -1.66 15.46
C HIS A 20 -10.75 -0.53 15.65
N GLU A 21 -10.35 0.69 15.31
CA GLU A 21 -11.18 1.90 15.42
C GLU A 21 -12.22 1.95 14.30
N ASN A 22 -12.00 1.18 13.22
CA ASN A 22 -12.87 1.12 12.07
C ASN A 22 -13.99 0.08 12.27
N GLN A 23 -14.92 0.36 13.20
CA GLN A 23 -16.09 -0.49 13.46
C GLN A 23 -17.19 -0.43 12.39
N GLN A 24 -16.95 0.28 11.28
CA GLN A 24 -17.90 0.48 10.20
C GLN A 24 -17.40 -0.19 8.92
N THR A 25 -18.29 -0.97 8.31
CA THR A 25 -18.16 -1.64 7.00
C THR A 25 -17.29 -0.81 6.07
N LEU A 26 -16.13 -1.33 5.62
CA LEU A 26 -15.12 -0.60 4.84
C LEU A 26 -15.71 0.42 3.86
N VAL A 27 -15.82 1.68 4.27
CA VAL A 27 -16.10 2.83 3.40
C VAL A 27 -14.92 3.80 3.38
N SER A 28 -13.74 3.33 3.77
CA SER A 28 -12.53 4.08 3.51
C SER A 28 -12.28 4.06 2.01
N ARG A 29 -12.11 5.24 1.41
CA ARG A 29 -11.80 5.41 -0.02
C ARG A 29 -10.48 4.74 -0.43
N SER A 30 -9.75 4.14 0.51
CA SER A 30 -8.50 3.42 0.28
C SER A 30 -8.42 2.16 1.14
N ASP A 31 -7.87 1.11 0.54
CA ASP A 31 -7.81 -0.22 1.12
C ASP A 31 -6.63 -0.34 2.09
N TRP A 32 -5.50 0.31 1.78
CA TRP A 32 -4.29 0.31 2.61
C TRP A 32 -3.31 1.44 2.22
N VAL A 33 -2.18 1.53 2.91
CA VAL A 33 -1.12 2.53 2.68
C VAL A 33 0.20 1.84 2.41
N ILE A 34 0.95 2.33 1.42
CA ILE A 34 2.37 1.99 1.23
C ILE A 34 3.24 3.15 1.69
N ALA A 35 4.32 2.86 2.44
CA ALA A 35 5.23 3.88 2.94
C ALA A 35 6.70 3.48 2.78
N ASP A 36 7.55 4.48 2.56
CA ASP A 36 9.00 4.38 2.55
C ASP A 36 9.63 5.60 3.26
N ALA A 37 10.94 5.79 3.12
CA ALA A 37 11.64 6.93 3.73
C ALA A 37 11.23 8.30 3.13
N GLY A 38 10.63 8.32 1.94
CA GLY A 38 10.16 9.53 1.27
C GLY A 38 8.74 9.94 1.66
N GLY A 39 7.97 9.04 2.26
CA GLY A 39 6.63 9.33 2.77
C GLY A 39 5.68 8.14 2.66
N ALA A 40 4.39 8.44 2.64
CA ALA A 40 3.33 7.43 2.57
C ALA A 40 2.25 7.87 1.58
N ILE A 41 1.63 6.90 0.90
CA ILE A 41 0.55 7.14 -0.06
C ILE A 41 -0.50 6.03 0.00
N TYR A 42 -1.75 6.43 -0.21
CA TYR A 42 -2.90 5.53 -0.23
C TYR A 42 -2.91 4.64 -1.47
N VAL A 43 -3.36 3.39 -1.27
CA VAL A 43 -3.49 2.37 -2.31
C VAL A 43 -4.91 1.81 -2.34
N ASN A 44 -5.45 1.65 -3.54
CA ASN A 44 -6.79 1.14 -3.82
C ASN A 44 -6.74 -0.07 -4.76
N GLY A 45 -7.78 -0.90 -4.70
CA GLY A 45 -8.04 -2.02 -5.61
C GLY A 45 -7.55 -3.33 -5.02
N LEU A 46 -6.27 -3.64 -5.21
CA LEU A 46 -5.69 -4.90 -4.73
C LEU A 46 -5.20 -4.77 -3.29
N ALA A 47 -5.58 -5.74 -2.45
CA ALA A 47 -5.00 -5.93 -1.13
C ALA A 47 -3.81 -6.91 -1.20
N PRO A 48 -2.74 -6.72 -0.39
CA PRO A 48 -1.64 -7.66 -0.36
C PRO A 48 -2.09 -9.01 0.20
N ALA A 49 -1.83 -10.09 -0.54
CA ALA A 49 -2.18 -11.44 -0.09
C ALA A 49 -1.46 -11.81 1.22
N GLY A 50 -2.18 -12.51 2.09
CA GLY A 50 -1.65 -13.03 3.36
C GLY A 50 -1.38 -11.96 4.42
N LEU A 51 -1.80 -10.71 4.22
CA LEU A 51 -1.79 -9.67 5.24
C LEU A 51 -3.21 -9.34 5.68
N THR A 52 -3.34 -9.01 6.96
CA THR A 52 -4.60 -8.61 7.58
C THR A 52 -4.52 -7.16 8.04
N SER A 53 -5.54 -6.36 7.75
CA SER A 53 -5.62 -4.93 8.11
C SER A 53 -5.64 -4.66 9.62
N ALA A 54 -5.92 -5.68 10.44
CA ALA A 54 -5.93 -5.58 11.91
C ALA A 54 -4.63 -6.07 12.57
N SER A 55 -3.68 -6.61 11.79
CA SER A 55 -2.47 -7.20 12.32
C SER A 55 -1.33 -6.18 12.38
N LEU A 56 -0.90 -5.86 13.60
CA LEU A 56 0.33 -5.09 13.86
C LEU A 56 1.59 -5.77 13.31
N ALA A 57 1.60 -7.11 13.32
CA ALA A 57 2.75 -7.88 12.83
C ALA A 57 2.85 -7.85 11.29
N ASP A 58 1.71 -7.65 10.62
CA ASP A 58 1.64 -7.51 9.16
C ASP A 58 2.01 -6.09 8.71
N THR A 59 1.83 -5.11 9.60
CA THR A 59 2.42 -3.77 9.44
C THR A 59 3.93 -3.90 9.27
N CYS A 60 4.52 -3.04 8.43
CA CYS A 60 5.95 -3.05 8.12
C CYS A 60 6.44 -4.25 7.32
N THR A 61 5.54 -5.05 6.73
CA THR A 61 5.96 -6.07 5.76
C THR A 61 6.24 -5.44 4.40
N MET A 62 7.39 -5.77 3.82
CA MET A 62 7.85 -5.16 2.57
C MET A 62 7.09 -5.71 1.36
N ARG A 63 6.72 -4.83 0.43
CA ARG A 63 5.99 -5.14 -0.80
C ARG A 63 6.57 -4.37 -1.97
N CYS A 64 6.60 -5.02 -3.13
CA CYS A 64 6.79 -4.36 -4.41
C CYS A 64 5.40 -4.17 -5.03
N LEU A 65 5.05 -2.94 -5.37
CA LEU A 65 3.76 -2.53 -5.91
C LEU A 65 3.95 -1.96 -7.31
N SER A 66 3.27 -2.55 -8.29
CA SER A 66 3.02 -1.92 -9.58
C SER A 66 1.63 -1.28 -9.53
N ALA A 67 1.55 0.02 -9.84
CA ALA A 67 0.31 0.78 -9.74
C ALA A 67 0.25 1.95 -10.72
N THR A 68 -0.97 2.44 -10.99
CA THR A 68 -1.19 3.69 -11.72
C THR A 68 -1.55 4.83 -10.75
N VAL A 69 -0.90 5.97 -10.92
CA VAL A 69 -1.16 7.20 -10.16
C VAL A 69 -2.49 7.81 -10.59
N ASN A 70 -3.38 8.03 -9.63
CA ASN A 70 -4.69 8.64 -9.85
C ASN A 70 -4.89 9.87 -8.96
N CYS A 71 -5.82 10.73 -9.38
CA CYS A 71 -6.18 11.94 -8.64
C CYS A 71 -7.70 12.06 -8.58
N ILE A 72 -8.22 12.45 -7.42
CA ILE A 72 -9.62 12.87 -7.28
C ILE A 72 -9.69 14.36 -7.58
N GLU A 73 -10.21 14.73 -8.75
CA GLU A 73 -10.22 16.12 -9.25
C GLU A 73 -10.87 17.12 -8.28
N GLN A 74 -11.93 16.72 -7.57
CA GLN A 74 -12.66 17.62 -6.67
C GLN A 74 -11.89 17.93 -5.37
N SER A 75 -10.97 17.06 -4.96
CA SER A 75 -10.27 17.17 -3.67
C SER A 75 -8.76 17.23 -3.79
N ASN A 76 -8.20 17.14 -5.00
CA ASN A 76 -6.75 17.06 -5.27
C ASN A 76 -6.04 15.94 -4.47
N ILE A 77 -6.77 14.88 -4.12
CA ILE A 77 -6.19 13.74 -3.41
C ILE A 77 -5.55 12.81 -4.43
N VAL A 78 -4.26 12.56 -4.26
CA VAL A 78 -3.48 11.61 -5.07
C VAL A 78 -3.46 10.24 -4.37
N TYR A 79 -3.66 9.18 -5.15
CA TYR A 79 -3.62 7.81 -4.67
C TYR A 79 -3.10 6.86 -5.76
N LEU A 80 -2.81 5.63 -5.39
CA LEU A 80 -2.36 4.57 -6.29
C LEU A 80 -3.49 3.57 -6.53
N SER A 81 -3.75 3.22 -7.78
CA SER A 81 -4.56 2.07 -8.13
C SER A 81 -3.63 0.88 -8.35
N ALA A 82 -3.68 -0.11 -7.46
CA ALA A 82 -2.82 -1.27 -7.51
C ALA A 82 -3.17 -2.20 -8.68
N GLU A 83 -2.15 -2.64 -9.39
CA GLU A 83 -2.26 -3.58 -10.53
C GLU A 83 -1.56 -4.90 -10.23
N ARG A 84 -0.46 -4.86 -9.47
CA ARG A 84 0.27 -6.03 -9.00
C ARG A 84 0.94 -5.75 -7.67
N ILE A 85 0.93 -6.76 -6.79
CA ILE A 85 1.63 -6.73 -5.51
C ILE A 85 2.47 -7.99 -5.39
N GLU A 86 3.77 -7.83 -5.16
CA GLU A 86 4.71 -8.92 -4.96
C GLU A 86 5.32 -8.86 -3.56
N ILE A 87 5.52 -10.03 -2.96
CA ILE A 87 6.27 -10.15 -1.71
C ILE A 87 7.74 -9.99 -2.07
N TRP A 88 8.36 -8.95 -1.53
CA TRP A 88 9.80 -8.80 -1.65
C TRP A 88 10.45 -9.37 -0.40
N THR A 89 10.88 -10.62 -0.48
CA THR A 89 11.83 -11.18 0.49
C THR A 89 13.22 -10.78 0.02
N SER A 90 13.96 -10.07 0.87
CA SER A 90 15.40 -9.91 0.63
C SER A 90 16.00 -11.31 0.52
N LYS A 91 16.69 -11.59 -0.60
CA LYS A 91 17.59 -12.74 -0.63
C LYS A 91 18.57 -12.56 0.53
N PRO A 92 18.75 -13.54 1.44
CA PRO A 92 19.81 -13.44 2.42
C PRO A 92 21.14 -13.39 1.66
N LEU A 93 21.78 -12.24 1.73
CA LEU A 93 23.04 -11.95 1.04
C LEU A 93 24.21 -12.43 1.91
N PHE A 94 24.21 -13.70 2.31
CA PHE A 94 25.36 -14.36 2.92
C PHE A 94 25.41 -15.82 2.46
N LYS A 95 26.26 -16.09 1.46
CA LYS A 95 26.92 -17.39 1.32
C LYS A 95 28.15 -17.33 2.23
N ILE A 96 28.19 -18.18 3.25
CA ILE A 96 29.42 -18.55 3.95
C ILE A 96 30.20 -19.51 3.03
#